data_AF-A0A3D1J9Q6-F1
#
_entry.id   AF-A0A3D1J9Q6-F1
#
_cell.length_a   1.000
_cell.length_b   1.000
_cell.length_c   1.000
_cell.angle_alpha   90.00
_cell.angle_beta   90.00
_cell.angle_gamma   90.00
#
_symmetry.space_group_name_H-M   'P 1'
#
loop_
_entity.id
_entity.type
_entity.pdbx_description
1 polymer ?
#
loop_
_entity_poly.entity_id
_entity_poly.type
_entity_poly.pdbx_seq_one_letter_code
_entity_poly.pdbx_strand_id
1 'polypeptide(L)'
;LEVIMHEKGRFEQKLLQSTAASYFCHPSREESYQAVREVFQNKALQMVTITITEKGYGITTSTGAYLKSVEQDIIAGPHEATHTMSILVSLLWDRFQAGAAPLALISTDNFSQNGQRFRRA
;
A
#
# COMPACT_ATOMS: atom_id res chain seq x y z
N LEU A 1 19.66 -4.72 -6.12
CA LEU A 1 20.86 -5.58 -6.09
C LEU A 1 20.65 -6.59 -4.97
N GLU A 2 20.69 -7.88 -5.28
CA GLU A 2 20.77 -8.95 -4.29
C GLU A 2 22.24 -9.32 -4.10
N VAL A 3 22.65 -9.52 -2.85
CA VAL A 3 24.01 -9.96 -2.50
C VAL A 3 23.89 -11.13 -1.53
N ILE A 4 24.44 -12.29 -1.92
CA ILE A 4 24.52 -13.47 -1.07
C ILE A 4 25.97 -13.63 -0.62
N MET A 5 26.18 -13.66 0.70
CA MET A 5 27.48 -13.95 1.29
C MET A 5 27.52 -15.43 1.70
N HIS A 6 28.45 -16.19 1.13
CA HIS A 6 28.66 -17.59 1.49
C HIS A 6 29.68 -17.72 2.63
N GLU A 7 29.66 -18.84 3.35
CA GLU A 7 30.49 -19.11 4.55
C GLU A 7 31.99 -18.85 4.38
N LYS A 8 32.52 -18.95 3.14
CA LYS A 8 33.94 -18.73 2.81
C LYS A 8 34.24 -17.33 2.23
N GLY A 9 33.38 -16.35 2.46
CA GLY A 9 33.59 -14.96 2.02
C GLY A 9 33.38 -14.71 0.53
N ARG A 10 32.86 -15.70 -0.22
CA ARG A 10 32.42 -15.49 -1.61
C ARG A 10 31.13 -14.66 -1.60
N PHE A 11 31.10 -13.63 -2.41
CA PHE A 11 29.90 -12.86 -2.72
C PHE A 11 29.33 -13.29 -4.05
N GLU A 12 28.03 -13.54 -4.07
CA GLU A 12 27.25 -13.66 -5.30
C GLU A 12 26.38 -12.41 -5.42
N GLN A 13 26.46 -11.74 -6.56
CA GLN A 13 25.75 -10.49 -6.80
C GLN A 13 24.80 -10.69 -7.98
N LYS A 14 23.53 -10.30 -7.78
CA LYS A 14 22.50 -10.37 -8.81
C LYS A 14 21.77 -9.05 -8.92
N LEU A 15 21.72 -8.50 -10.13
CA LEU A 15 20.91 -7.32 -10.41
C LEU A 15 19.43 -7.72 -10.47
N LEU A 16 18.59 -7.03 -9.70
CA LEU A 16 17.13 -7.19 -9.72
C LEU A 16 16.54 -6.00 -10.48
N GLN A 17 15.81 -6.28 -11.57
CA GLN A 17 15.15 -5.28 -12.44
C GLN A 17 13.62 -5.51 -12.53
N SER A 18 13.02 -6.08 -11.49
CA SER A 18 11.56 -6.31 -11.43
C SER A 18 10.74 -5.05 -11.16
N THR A 19 11.39 -3.92 -10.86
CA THR A 19 10.73 -2.63 -10.60
C THR A 19 10.76 -1.76 -11.85
N ALA A 20 9.60 -1.54 -12.47
CA ALA A 20 9.47 -0.66 -13.63
C ALA A 20 9.43 0.82 -13.26
N ALA A 21 8.83 1.17 -12.12
CA ALA A 21 8.70 2.54 -11.62
C ALA A 21 8.57 2.57 -10.09
N SER A 22 8.84 3.74 -9.49
CA SER A 22 8.67 4.00 -8.06
C SER A 22 8.11 5.40 -7.85
N TYR A 23 7.12 5.52 -6.97
CA TYR A 23 6.37 6.76 -6.76
C TYR A 23 6.24 7.05 -5.26
N PHE A 24 6.27 8.34 -4.91
CA PHE A 24 5.81 8.77 -3.59
C PHE A 24 4.30 8.97 -3.63
N CYS A 25 3.55 7.96 -3.20
CA CYS A 25 2.09 7.94 -3.26
C CYS A 25 1.47 8.76 -2.11
N HIS A 26 1.30 10.07 -2.32
CA HIS A 26 0.68 10.98 -1.36
C HIS A 26 0.07 12.18 -2.09
N PRO A 27 -1.11 12.71 -1.68
CA PRO A 27 -1.76 13.85 -2.35
C PRO A 27 -0.89 15.09 -2.52
N SER A 28 0.05 15.35 -1.59
CA SER A 28 1.02 16.45 -1.71
C SER A 28 2.02 16.32 -2.89
N ARG A 29 2.05 15.18 -3.58
CA ARG A 29 2.85 14.92 -4.79
C ARG A 29 1.94 14.51 -5.94
N GLU A 30 1.19 15.48 -6.46
CA GLU A 30 0.14 15.31 -7.47
C GLU A 30 0.52 14.36 -8.62
N GLU A 31 1.64 14.59 -9.30
CA GLU A 31 2.06 13.78 -10.46
C GLU A 31 2.28 12.30 -10.09
N SER A 32 2.98 12.04 -8.98
CA SER A 32 3.21 10.67 -8.49
C SER A 32 1.92 10.02 -8.01
N TYR A 33 1.05 10.78 -7.34
CA TYR A 33 -0.22 10.28 -6.84
C TYR A 33 -1.15 9.90 -8.01
N GLN A 34 -1.27 10.77 -9.01
CA GLN A 34 -2.04 10.52 -10.22
C GLN A 34 -1.54 9.30 -11.00
N ALA A 35 -0.23 9.12 -11.13
CA ALA A 35 0.34 7.93 -11.76
C ALA A 35 -0.07 6.63 -11.04
N VAL A 36 -0.09 6.63 -9.70
CA VAL A 36 -0.53 5.45 -8.92
C VAL A 36 -2.03 5.22 -9.06
N ARG A 37 -2.86 6.29 -9.10
CA ARG A 37 -4.30 6.18 -9.36
C ARG A 37 -4.60 5.51 -10.70
N GLU A 38 -3.89 5.90 -11.76
CA GLU A 38 -4.00 5.29 -13.08
C GLU A 38 -3.62 3.81 -13.08
N VAL A 39 -2.57 3.44 -12.34
CA VAL A 39 -2.20 2.03 -12.14
C VAL A 39 -3.32 1.25 -11.45
N PHE A 40 -3.96 1.80 -10.42
CA PHE A 40 -5.06 1.14 -9.70
C PHE A 40 -6.34 1.01 -10.55
N GLN A 41 -6.65 1.98 -11.40
CA GLN A 41 -7.79 1.93 -12.32
C GLN A 41 -7.57 0.93 -13.48
N ASN A 42 -6.31 0.61 -13.82
CA ASN A 42 -6.00 -0.30 -14.91
C ASN A 42 -6.40 -1.75 -14.57
N LYS A 43 -7.22 -2.36 -15.43
CA LYS A 43 -7.71 -3.75 -15.27
C LYS A 43 -6.60 -4.80 -15.32
N ALA A 44 -5.45 -4.48 -15.90
CA ALA A 44 -4.28 -5.35 -15.92
C ALA A 44 -3.62 -5.48 -14.54
N LEU A 45 -3.86 -4.55 -13.60
CA LEU A 45 -3.43 -4.72 -12.22
C LEU A 45 -4.28 -5.79 -11.55
N GLN A 46 -3.66 -6.92 -11.17
CA GLN A 46 -4.34 -8.07 -10.56
C GLN A 46 -3.93 -8.31 -9.11
N MET A 47 -2.81 -7.73 -8.67
CA MET A 47 -2.25 -7.96 -7.33
C MET A 47 -1.56 -6.72 -6.79
N VAL A 48 -1.82 -6.41 -5.52
CA VAL A 48 -1.10 -5.41 -4.73
C VAL A 48 -0.57 -6.07 -3.47
N THR A 49 0.73 -5.99 -3.27
CA THR A 49 1.40 -6.40 -2.03
C THR A 49 1.69 -5.19 -1.16
N ILE A 50 1.47 -5.29 0.15
CA ILE A 50 1.80 -4.23 1.11
C ILE A 50 2.81 -4.71 2.16
N THR A 51 3.77 -3.83 2.44
CA THR A 51 4.76 -3.97 3.52
C THR A 51 4.86 -2.60 4.20
N ILE A 52 4.01 -2.36 5.18
CA ILE A 52 3.80 -1.04 5.81
C ILE A 52 4.08 -1.04 7.31
N THR A 53 4.62 -2.15 7.84
CA THR A 53 4.81 -2.43 9.28
C THR A 53 3.49 -2.53 10.05
N GLU A 54 3.51 -3.09 11.27
CA GLU A 54 2.31 -3.33 12.08
C GLU A 54 1.52 -2.04 12.36
N LYS A 55 2.22 -0.92 12.50
CA LYS A 55 1.58 0.38 12.78
C LYS A 55 0.79 0.90 11.59
N GLY A 56 1.19 0.56 10.35
CA GLY A 56 0.51 1.03 9.15
C GLY A 56 -0.93 0.55 9.01
N TYR A 57 -1.31 -0.53 9.70
CA TYR A 57 -2.66 -1.09 9.72
C TYR A 57 -3.57 -0.46 10.78
N GLY A 58 -3.01 0.27 11.74
CA GLY A 58 -3.77 0.78 12.88
C GLY A 58 -4.62 1.98 12.50
N ILE A 59 -5.94 1.81 12.44
CA ILE A 59 -6.90 2.90 12.16
C ILE A 59 -7.62 3.41 13.41
N THR A 60 -7.55 2.68 14.53
CA THR A 60 -8.22 3.00 15.79
C THR A 60 -7.26 3.06 16.98
N THR A 61 -7.64 3.81 18.01
CA THR A 61 -7.01 3.82 19.33
C THR A 61 -7.36 2.55 20.12
N SER A 62 -6.78 2.40 21.32
CA SER A 62 -7.13 1.33 22.27
C SER A 62 -8.58 1.39 22.77
N THR A 63 -9.24 2.55 22.67
CA THR A 63 -10.65 2.72 23.05
C THR A 63 -11.62 2.39 21.91
N GLY A 64 -11.10 2.06 20.72
CA GLY A 64 -11.90 1.78 19.52
C GLY A 64 -12.32 3.03 18.73
N ALA A 65 -11.97 4.23 19.19
CA ALA A 65 -12.15 5.46 18.42
C ALA A 65 -11.15 5.50 17.24
N TYR A 66 -11.50 6.18 16.14
CA TYR A 66 -10.54 6.39 15.05
C TYR A 66 -9.33 7.22 15.53
N LEU A 67 -8.18 7.00 14.90
CA LEU A 67 -7.05 7.92 15.06
C LEU A 67 -7.44 9.30 14.50
N LYS A 68 -6.96 10.38 15.12
CA LYS A 68 -7.25 11.76 14.67
C LYS A 68 -6.92 11.98 13.18
N SER A 69 -5.84 11.39 12.69
CA SER A 69 -5.47 11.46 11.26
C SER A 69 -6.51 10.78 10.36
N VAL A 70 -7.05 9.64 10.79
CA VAL A 70 -8.10 8.92 10.05
C VAL A 70 -9.43 9.69 10.09
N GLU A 71 -9.78 10.29 11.23
CA GLU A 71 -10.96 11.18 11.32
C GLU A 71 -10.84 12.37 10.37
N GLN A 72 -9.66 12.99 10.30
CA GLN A 72 -9.37 14.09 9.37
C GLN A 72 -9.47 13.64 7.91
N ASP A 73 -8.91 12.47 7.57
CA ASP A 73 -9.00 11.91 6.22
C ASP A 73 -10.47 11.65 5.82
N ILE A 74 -11.30 11.13 6.74
CA ILE A 74 -12.73 10.89 6.50
C ILE A 74 -13.47 12.19 6.19
N ILE A 75 -13.16 13.27 6.91
CA ILE A 75 -13.78 14.59 6.72
C ILE A 75 -13.30 15.25 5.41
N ALA A 76 -11.99 15.16 5.13
CA ALA A 76 -11.38 15.78 3.94
C ALA A 76 -11.78 15.06 2.64
N GLY A 77 -12.08 13.77 2.72
CA GLY A 77 -12.48 12.95 1.58
C GLY A 77 -11.31 12.17 0.98
N PRO A 78 -11.61 11.26 0.03
CA PRO A 78 -10.66 10.23 -0.40
C PRO A 78 -9.40 10.81 -1.07
N HIS A 79 -9.48 11.93 -1.77
CA HIS A 79 -8.34 12.48 -2.52
C HIS A 79 -7.43 13.39 -1.69
N GLU A 80 -7.79 13.64 -0.43
CA GLU A 80 -6.99 14.42 0.53
C GLU A 80 -6.45 13.53 1.67
N ALA A 81 -6.61 12.20 1.55
CA ALA A 81 -6.20 11.24 2.56
C ALA A 81 -4.68 11.19 2.76
N THR A 82 -4.24 11.15 4.02
CA THR A 82 -2.83 11.17 4.41
C THR A 82 -2.38 9.89 5.13
N HIS A 83 -3.29 9.19 5.81
CA HIS A 83 -2.99 7.93 6.45
C HIS A 83 -2.90 6.80 5.41
N THR A 84 -1.94 5.87 5.59
CA THR A 84 -1.64 4.80 4.63
C THR A 84 -2.86 3.98 4.23
N MET A 85 -3.68 3.55 5.19
CA MET A 85 -4.91 2.80 4.90
C MET A 85 -5.94 3.66 4.17
N SER A 86 -6.07 4.94 4.52
CA SER A 86 -6.99 5.87 3.87
C SER A 86 -6.60 6.11 2.41
N ILE A 87 -5.30 6.27 2.13
CA ILE A 87 -4.76 6.37 0.76
C ILE A 87 -5.07 5.11 -0.02
N LEU A 88 -4.84 3.92 0.54
CA LEU A 88 -5.16 2.67 -0.13
C LEU A 88 -6.67 2.56 -0.45
N VAL A 89 -7.53 2.90 0.51
CA VAL A 89 -8.99 2.90 0.30
C VAL A 89 -9.40 3.88 -0.80
N SER A 90 -8.76 5.05 -0.88
CA SER A 90 -8.98 6.00 -1.97
C SER A 90 -8.63 5.42 -3.35
N LEU A 91 -7.50 4.72 -3.46
CA LEU A 91 -7.10 4.04 -4.70
C LEU A 91 -8.04 2.89 -5.07
N LEU A 92 -8.54 2.15 -4.08
CA LEU A 92 -9.55 1.11 -4.28
C LEU A 92 -10.90 1.68 -4.68
N TRP A 93 -11.26 2.84 -4.13
CA TRP A 93 -12.45 3.59 -4.52
C TRP A 93 -12.37 4.02 -5.98
N ASP A 94 -11.25 4.59 -6.42
CA ASP A 94 -11.00 4.92 -7.83
C ASP A 94 -11.14 3.70 -8.74
N ARG A 95 -10.56 2.55 -8.34
CA ARG A 95 -10.72 1.29 -9.10
C ARG A 95 -12.17 0.83 -9.15
N PHE A 96 -12.91 0.94 -8.06
CA PHE A 96 -14.33 0.59 -8.00
C PHE A 96 -15.12 1.46 -8.98
N GLN A 97 -14.89 2.78 -8.99
CA GLN A 97 -15.50 3.70 -9.95
C GLN A 97 -15.11 3.39 -11.41
N ALA A 98 -13.90 2.88 -11.64
CA ALA A 98 -13.40 2.46 -12.96
C ALA A 98 -13.90 1.06 -13.43
N GLY A 99 -14.92 0.51 -12.78
CA GLY A 99 -15.57 -0.74 -13.18
C GLY A 99 -15.17 -1.97 -12.35
N ALA A 100 -14.56 -1.77 -11.17
CA ALA A 100 -14.43 -2.77 -10.11
C ALA A 100 -13.81 -4.11 -10.56
N ALA A 101 -12.82 -4.09 -11.45
CA ALA A 101 -12.12 -5.30 -11.85
C ALA A 101 -11.47 -5.99 -10.63
N PRO A 102 -11.48 -7.34 -10.55
CA PRO A 102 -10.93 -8.06 -9.41
C PRO A 102 -9.48 -7.65 -9.09
N LEU A 103 -9.15 -7.58 -7.81
CA LEU A 103 -7.82 -7.24 -7.33
C LEU A 103 -7.51 -8.05 -6.07
N ALA A 104 -6.37 -8.74 -6.07
CA ALA A 104 -5.86 -9.39 -4.87
C ALA A 104 -5.07 -8.39 -4.02
N LEU A 105 -5.41 -8.29 -2.73
CA LEU A 105 -4.69 -7.50 -1.73
C LEU A 105 -3.95 -8.45 -0.79
N ILE A 106 -2.62 -8.32 -0.73
CA ILE A 106 -1.75 -9.26 -0.01
C ILE A 106 -0.87 -8.49 0.96
N SER A 107 -0.96 -8.81 2.25
CA SER A 107 0.02 -8.34 3.22
C SER A 107 1.24 -9.25 3.21
N THR A 108 2.42 -8.63 3.11
CA THR A 108 3.72 -9.30 3.21
C THR A 108 4.49 -8.88 4.47
N ASP A 109 3.83 -8.19 5.40
CA ASP A 109 4.40 -7.88 6.72
C ASP A 109 4.45 -9.12 7.62
N ASN A 110 5.46 -9.14 8.50
CA ASN A 110 5.79 -10.30 9.33
C ASN A 110 5.00 -10.34 10.65
N PHE A 111 3.70 -10.65 10.58
CA PHE A 111 2.90 -10.97 11.76
C PHE A 111 1.80 -12.00 11.46
N SER A 112 1.36 -12.71 12.49
CA SER A 112 0.33 -13.74 12.35
C SER A 112 -0.99 -13.17 11.83
N GLN A 113 -1.66 -13.91 10.95
CA GLN A 113 -2.97 -13.56 10.37
C GLN A 113 -2.97 -12.19 9.67
N ASN A 114 -1.87 -11.85 8.99
CA ASN A 114 -1.69 -10.53 8.38
C ASN A 114 -2.80 -10.15 7.39
N GLY A 115 -3.26 -11.08 6.55
CA GLY A 115 -4.39 -10.86 5.65
C GLY A 115 -5.71 -10.60 6.37
N GLN A 116 -5.96 -11.26 7.51
CA GLN A 116 -7.19 -11.03 8.28
C GLN A 116 -7.15 -9.67 8.99
N ARG A 117 -6.00 -9.29 9.56
CA ARG A 117 -5.80 -7.96 10.14
C ARG A 117 -5.92 -6.88 9.08
N PHE A 118 -5.33 -7.09 7.91
CA PHE A 118 -5.42 -6.17 6.79
C PHE A 118 -6.87 -5.97 6.33
N ARG A 119 -7.66 -7.04 6.21
CA ARG A 119 -9.08 -6.94 5.87
C ARG A 119 -9.92 -6.21 6.93
N ARG A 120 -9.51 -6.23 8.21
CA ARG A 120 -10.23 -5.57 9.31
C ARG A 120 -9.89 -4.10 9.46
N ALA A 121 -8.69 -3.72 9.02
CA ALA A 121 -8.23 -2.34 8.95
C ALA A 121 -8.88 -1.62 7.76
#